data_AF-A0A2S8F5Y8-F1
#
_entry.id   AF-A0A2S8F5Y8-F1
#
_cell.length_a   1.000
_cell.length_b   1.000
_cell.length_c   1.000
_cell.angle_alpha   90.00
_cell.angle_beta   90.00
_cell.angle_gamma   90.00
#
_symmetry.space_group_name_H-M   'P 1'
#
loop_
_entity.id
_entity.type
_entity.pdbx_description
1 polymer ?
#
loop_
_entity_poly.entity_id
_entity_poly.type
_entity_poly.pdbx_seq_one_letter_code
_entity_poly.pdbx_strand_id
1 'polypeptide(L)'
;MTLFNRTAGGLTLALVAAGLVGCQGPGRIDPAPPTMLGASVDEMNRTQELNAEAAKYVVYQHEFEPSFVEGKGEKNAWKLNGYGEDHLKQIAANLLRGDELPVVVERSQTSPKAGTDYEYPIHFNDELDEKRRRCVVAALTAMGVTDAESRVVVAPAFSEGLMSSEAAAAYQRGMNYGRGYGGGYGGFGGGFGGGFGGGFGGGFF
;
A
#
# COMPACT_ATOMS: atom_id res chain seq x y z
N MET A 1 7.48 -67.63 -59.12
CA MET A 1 6.33 -68.31 -58.50
C MET A 1 5.49 -67.25 -57.79
N THR A 2 4.26 -67.04 -58.25
CA THR A 2 3.07 -66.45 -57.58
C THR A 2 3.17 -65.07 -56.90
N LEU A 3 2.23 -64.12 -57.03
CA LEU A 3 1.04 -63.90 -57.85
C LEU A 3 0.59 -62.43 -57.59
N PHE A 4 0.02 -61.81 -58.62
CA PHE A 4 -0.82 -60.61 -58.66
C PHE A 4 -1.78 -60.34 -57.46
N ASN A 5 -1.92 -59.07 -57.05
CA ASN A 5 -3.17 -58.26 -57.07
C ASN A 5 -2.92 -56.82 -56.54
N ARG A 6 -3.06 -55.72 -57.30
CA ARG A 6 -4.30 -54.95 -57.62
C ARG A 6 -5.12 -54.66 -56.35
N THR A 7 -5.36 -53.42 -55.90
CA THR A 7 -6.04 -52.26 -56.54
C THR A 7 -5.83 -51.01 -55.63
N ALA A 8 -5.39 -49.87 -56.16
CA ALA A 8 -6.21 -48.71 -56.61
C ALA A 8 -6.66 -47.74 -55.50
N GLY A 9 -6.39 -46.43 -55.72
CA GLY A 9 -7.02 -45.30 -55.03
C GLY A 9 -6.12 -44.66 -53.96
N GLY A 10 -5.68 -43.41 -54.05
CA GLY A 10 -6.00 -42.37 -55.01
C GLY A 10 -4.89 -41.31 -54.99
N LEU A 11 -4.44 -40.95 -56.18
CA LEU A 11 -3.58 -39.82 -56.47
C LEU A 11 -4.39 -38.93 -57.40
N THR A 12 -5.08 -37.91 -56.86
CA THR A 12 -5.65 -36.77 -57.60
C THR A 12 -6.48 -35.91 -56.65
N LEU A 13 -5.97 -34.74 -56.26
CA LEU A 13 -6.58 -33.43 -56.52
C LEU A 13 -5.74 -32.35 -55.82
N ALA A 14 -4.72 -31.85 -56.49
CA ALA A 14 -4.02 -30.64 -56.08
C ALA A 14 -3.80 -29.76 -57.31
N LEU A 15 -4.88 -29.42 -58.00
CA LEU A 15 -4.90 -28.38 -59.02
C LEU A 15 -6.37 -28.02 -59.31
N VAL A 16 -6.61 -26.71 -59.46
CA VAL A 16 -7.89 -26.05 -59.80
C VAL A 16 -8.75 -25.62 -58.58
N ALA A 17 -8.29 -24.56 -57.91
CA ALA A 17 -9.18 -23.57 -57.27
C ALA A 17 -8.56 -22.15 -57.24
N ALA A 18 -7.69 -21.81 -58.21
CA ALA A 18 -7.23 -20.43 -58.43
C ALA A 18 -8.26 -19.68 -59.29
N GLY A 19 -9.49 -19.60 -58.82
CA GLY A 19 -10.63 -19.17 -59.63
C GLY A 19 -11.73 -18.45 -58.87
N LEU A 20 -11.40 -17.61 -57.88
CA LEU A 20 -12.29 -16.56 -57.35
C LEU A 20 -11.47 -15.39 -56.80
N VAL A 21 -10.62 -14.77 -57.64
CA VAL A 21 -10.14 -13.41 -57.36
C VAL A 21 -11.27 -12.45 -57.73
N GLY A 22 -12.28 -12.42 -56.87
CA GLY A 22 -13.25 -11.33 -56.86
C GLY A 22 -12.54 -10.08 -56.36
N CYS A 23 -12.70 -8.98 -57.08
CA CYS A 23 -12.23 -7.66 -56.68
C CYS A 23 -12.77 -7.29 -55.29
N GLN A 24 -12.00 -7.59 -54.24
CA GLN A 24 -12.14 -6.90 -52.97
C GLN A 24 -11.55 -5.51 -53.20
N GLY A 25 -12.42 -4.55 -53.56
CA GLY A 25 -12.08 -3.13 -53.45
C GLY A 25 -11.49 -2.88 -52.06
N PRO A 26 -10.57 -1.91 -51.90
CA PRO A 26 -9.84 -1.72 -50.64
C PRO A 26 -10.85 -1.74 -49.51
N GLY A 27 -10.76 -2.75 -48.66
CA GLY A 27 -11.67 -2.95 -47.55
C GLY A 27 -11.76 -1.62 -46.83
N ARG A 28 -12.95 -1.02 -46.84
CA ARG A 28 -13.18 0.22 -46.12
C ARG A 28 -12.89 -0.12 -44.66
N ILE A 29 -11.73 0.32 -44.18
CA ILE A 29 -11.41 0.30 -42.77
C ILE A 29 -12.37 1.34 -42.20
N ASP A 30 -13.54 0.90 -41.76
CA ASP A 30 -14.37 1.77 -40.94
C ASP A 30 -13.55 2.04 -39.68
N PRO A 31 -13.18 3.32 -39.42
CA PRO A 31 -12.44 3.65 -38.21
C PRO A 31 -13.27 3.18 -37.03
N ALA A 32 -12.60 2.61 -36.02
CA ALA A 32 -13.26 2.27 -34.77
C ALA A 32 -14.11 3.47 -34.32
N PRO A 33 -15.37 3.24 -33.90
CA PRO A 33 -16.27 4.33 -33.54
C PRO A 33 -15.54 5.26 -32.56
N PRO A 34 -15.59 6.59 -32.79
CA PRO A 34 -14.84 7.52 -31.97
C PRO A 34 -15.25 7.33 -30.52
N THR A 35 -14.26 7.17 -29.64
CA THR A 35 -14.49 7.14 -28.19
C THR A 35 -15.28 8.37 -27.78
N MET A 36 -16.32 8.18 -26.96
CA MET A 36 -17.12 9.29 -26.45
C MET A 36 -16.20 10.34 -25.82
N LEU A 37 -16.48 11.62 -26.09
CA LEU A 37 -15.69 12.70 -25.52
C LEU A 37 -15.73 12.60 -24.00
N GLY A 38 -14.56 12.52 -23.36
CA GLY A 38 -14.43 12.32 -21.91
C GLY A 38 -14.21 10.87 -21.46
N ALA A 39 -14.40 9.86 -22.32
CA ALA A 39 -14.19 8.46 -21.95
C ALA A 39 -12.77 8.17 -21.44
N SER A 40 -11.75 8.84 -22.00
CA SER A 40 -10.37 8.73 -21.53
C SER A 40 -10.15 9.42 -20.18
N VAL A 41 -10.85 10.53 -19.91
CA VAL A 41 -10.76 11.24 -18.62
C VAL A 41 -11.48 10.45 -17.53
N ASP A 42 -12.63 9.87 -17.83
CA ASP A 42 -13.38 9.01 -16.92
C ASP A 42 -12.57 7.75 -16.55
N GLU A 43 -11.87 7.15 -17.52
CA GLU A 43 -10.97 6.03 -17.27
C GLU A 43 -9.82 6.45 -16.34
N MET A 44 -9.16 7.58 -16.62
CA MET A 44 -8.10 8.11 -15.77
C MET A 44 -8.56 8.40 -14.34
N ASN A 45 -9.74 9.00 -14.17
CA ASN A 45 -10.32 9.29 -12.87
C ASN A 45 -10.64 8.01 -12.11
N ARG A 46 -11.22 7.01 -12.78
CA ARG A 46 -11.49 5.71 -12.17
C ARG A 46 -10.19 5.02 -11.72
N THR A 47 -9.13 5.08 -12.51
CA THR A 47 -7.82 4.52 -12.10
C THR A 47 -7.27 5.26 -10.89
N GLN A 48 -7.38 6.59 -10.84
CA GLN A 48 -6.95 7.37 -9.67
C GLN A 48 -7.76 7.03 -8.42
N GLU A 49 -9.07 6.89 -8.55
CA GLU A 49 -9.96 6.46 -7.45
C GLU A 49 -9.56 5.08 -6.94
N LEU A 50 -9.34 4.10 -7.83
CA LEU A 50 -8.92 2.75 -7.46
C LEU A 50 -7.56 2.75 -6.77
N ASN A 51 -6.60 3.53 -7.25
CA ASN A 51 -5.29 3.65 -6.63
C ASN A 51 -5.37 4.33 -5.26
N ALA A 52 -6.25 5.32 -5.10
CA ALA A 52 -6.49 5.98 -3.82
C ALA A 52 -7.17 5.05 -2.80
N GLU A 53 -8.07 4.17 -3.25
CA GLU A 53 -8.63 3.11 -2.39
C GLU A 53 -7.56 2.08 -2.00
N ALA A 54 -6.76 1.60 -2.97
CA ALA A 54 -5.66 0.68 -2.71
C ALA A 54 -4.62 1.24 -1.73
N ALA A 55 -4.35 2.55 -1.79
CA ALA A 55 -3.41 3.23 -0.89
C ALA A 55 -3.79 3.10 0.60
N LYS A 56 -5.09 2.95 0.91
CA LYS A 56 -5.58 2.76 2.29
C LYS A 56 -5.27 1.37 2.85
N TYR A 57 -4.81 0.45 2.03
CA TYR A 57 -4.43 -0.91 2.42
C TYR A 57 -2.91 -1.05 2.61
N VAL A 58 -2.17 0.06 2.56
CA VAL A 58 -0.73 0.10 2.83
C VAL A 58 -0.49 0.37 4.32
N VAL A 59 0.09 -0.60 5.02
CA VAL A 59 0.57 -0.45 6.40
C VAL A 59 2.00 0.08 6.34
N TYR A 60 2.18 1.35 6.70
CA TYR A 60 3.45 2.05 6.57
C TYR A 60 4.45 1.69 7.68
N GLN A 61 5.74 1.94 7.44
CA GLN A 61 6.79 1.69 8.41
C GLN A 61 6.57 2.44 9.75
N HIS A 62 6.00 3.65 9.71
CA HIS A 62 5.76 4.48 10.88
C HIS A 62 4.55 4.02 11.73
N GLU A 63 3.81 3.02 11.27
CA GLU A 63 2.73 2.36 12.02
C GLU A 63 3.25 1.26 12.94
N PHE A 64 4.54 0.95 12.86
CA PHE A 64 5.23 0.04 13.77
C PHE A 64 5.96 0.80 14.87
N GLU A 65 6.34 0.11 15.93
CA GLU A 65 7.24 0.65 16.93
C GLU A 65 8.59 1.03 16.29
N PRO A 66 9.20 2.14 16.71
CA PRO A 66 10.44 2.62 16.09
C PRO A 66 11.59 1.62 16.30
N SER A 67 12.30 1.32 15.21
CA SER A 67 13.47 0.43 15.23
C SER A 67 14.64 0.98 16.06
N PHE A 68 14.72 2.29 16.21
CA PHE A 68 15.77 2.97 16.96
C PHE A 68 15.27 3.41 18.34
N VAL A 69 15.68 2.68 19.38
CA VAL A 69 15.67 3.17 20.76
C VAL A 69 17.12 3.45 21.13
N GLU A 70 17.45 4.70 21.45
CA GLU A 70 18.79 5.09 21.85
C GLU A 70 19.31 4.17 22.97
N GLY A 71 20.41 3.47 22.72
CA GLY A 71 21.05 2.54 23.67
C GLY A 71 20.42 1.13 23.81
N LYS A 72 19.36 0.79 23.05
CA LYS A 72 18.76 -0.55 23.04
C LYS A 72 18.42 -0.91 21.59
N GLY A 73 19.17 -1.84 20.99
CA GLY A 73 18.93 -2.33 19.62
C GLY A 73 17.48 -2.78 19.38
N GLU A 74 17.10 -2.99 18.11
CA GLU A 74 15.76 -3.23 17.53
C GLU A 74 14.79 -4.11 18.37
N LYS A 75 14.37 -3.66 19.55
CA LYS A 75 13.44 -4.39 20.41
C LYS A 75 12.03 -4.02 19.97
N ASN A 76 11.30 -5.01 19.47
CA ASN A 76 9.89 -4.92 19.09
C ASN A 76 9.55 -4.03 17.89
N ALA A 77 10.52 -3.66 17.05
CA ALA A 77 10.31 -2.86 15.83
C ALA A 77 9.31 -3.45 14.81
N TRP A 78 8.93 -4.71 15.02
CA TRP A 78 7.94 -5.45 14.24
C TRP A 78 6.51 -5.35 14.79
N LYS A 79 6.33 -4.84 16.02
CA LYS A 79 5.01 -4.66 16.63
C LYS A 79 4.35 -3.40 16.09
N LEU A 80 3.04 -3.45 15.93
CA LEU A 80 2.23 -2.28 15.61
C LEU A 80 2.20 -1.34 16.81
N ASN A 81 2.22 -0.04 16.53
CA ASN A 81 1.90 0.98 17.53
C ASN A 81 0.38 1.21 17.58
N GLY A 82 -0.11 2.04 18.52
CA GLY A 82 -1.56 2.27 18.66
C GLY A 82 -2.24 2.82 17.40
N TYR A 83 -1.53 3.64 16.61
CA TYR A 83 -2.07 4.15 15.34
C TYR A 83 -2.15 3.04 14.29
N GLY A 84 -1.11 2.21 14.17
CA GLY A 84 -1.10 1.05 13.28
C GLY A 84 -2.16 0.01 13.65
N GLU A 85 -2.43 -0.20 14.94
CA GLU A 85 -3.53 -1.07 15.38
C GLU A 85 -4.89 -0.54 14.93
N ASP A 86 -5.15 0.76 15.08
CA ASP A 86 -6.41 1.37 14.67
C ASP A 86 -6.58 1.39 13.16
N HIS A 87 -5.51 1.64 12.41
CA HIS A 87 -5.50 1.52 10.96
C HIS A 87 -5.79 0.08 10.52
N LEU A 88 -5.14 -0.91 11.13
CA LEU A 88 -5.34 -2.31 10.78
C LEU A 88 -6.76 -2.81 11.09
N LYS A 89 -7.41 -2.28 12.14
CA LYS A 89 -8.84 -2.54 12.41
C LYS A 89 -9.73 -2.02 11.29
N GLN A 90 -9.43 -0.85 10.73
CA GLN A 90 -10.19 -0.30 9.59
C GLN A 90 -10.01 -1.17 8.35
N ILE A 91 -8.78 -1.59 8.06
CA ILE A 91 -8.48 -2.54 6.99
C ILE A 91 -9.29 -3.83 7.18
N ALA A 92 -9.24 -4.42 8.38
CA ALA A 92 -9.98 -5.65 8.68
C ALA A 92 -11.49 -5.48 8.48
N ALA A 93 -12.06 -4.35 8.93
CA ALA A 93 -13.49 -4.07 8.76
C ALA A 93 -13.90 -3.95 7.28
N ASN A 94 -13.03 -3.41 6.42
CA ASN A 94 -13.31 -3.31 4.99
C ASN A 94 -13.12 -4.66 4.28
N LEU A 95 -12.08 -5.43 4.61
CA LEU A 95 -11.89 -6.79 4.09
C LEU A 95 -13.08 -7.70 4.43
N LEU A 96 -13.60 -7.62 5.66
CA LEU A 96 -14.78 -8.36 6.08
C LEU A 96 -16.07 -7.90 5.39
N ARG A 97 -16.10 -6.66 4.86
CA ARG A 97 -17.21 -6.16 4.03
C ARG A 97 -17.19 -6.74 2.62
N GLY A 98 -16.06 -7.29 2.19
CA GLY A 98 -15.89 -7.90 0.88
C GLY A 98 -14.87 -7.22 -0.03
N ASP A 99 -14.07 -6.27 0.48
CA ASP A 99 -13.02 -5.64 -0.32
C ASP A 99 -11.95 -6.68 -0.72
N GLU A 100 -11.56 -6.67 -2.00
CA GLU A 100 -10.62 -7.64 -2.59
C GLU A 100 -9.19 -7.09 -2.75
N LEU A 101 -8.92 -5.91 -2.19
CA LEU A 101 -7.63 -5.25 -2.30
C LEU A 101 -6.55 -5.99 -1.47
N PRO A 102 -5.30 -6.09 -1.98
CA PRO A 102 -4.20 -6.67 -1.23
C PRO A 102 -3.79 -5.74 -0.09
N VAL A 103 -3.36 -6.32 1.03
CA VAL A 103 -2.76 -5.57 2.13
C VAL A 103 -1.26 -5.52 1.92
N VAL A 104 -0.70 -4.33 1.85
CA VAL A 104 0.74 -4.14 1.62
C VAL A 104 1.40 -3.70 2.91
N VAL A 105 2.42 -4.43 3.35
CA VAL A 105 3.31 -4.00 4.42
C VAL A 105 4.53 -3.33 3.79
N GLU A 106 4.77 -2.08 4.17
CA GLU A 106 5.89 -1.32 3.65
C GLU A 106 7.23 -1.94 4.11
N ARG A 107 8.17 -2.05 3.16
CA ARG A 107 9.54 -2.47 3.45
C ARG A 107 10.24 -1.51 4.41
N SER A 108 11.04 -2.05 5.32
CA SER A 108 11.88 -1.27 6.22
C SER A 108 12.92 -0.47 5.43
N GLN A 109 12.99 0.85 5.63
CA GLN A 109 14.02 1.69 4.98
C GLN A 109 15.01 2.29 5.98
N THR A 110 14.75 2.11 7.27
CA THR A 110 15.48 2.78 8.36
C THR A 110 16.09 1.80 9.37
N SER A 111 16.53 0.63 8.91
CA SER A 111 17.24 -0.32 9.78
C SER A 111 18.75 -0.12 9.74
N PRO A 112 19.44 -0.17 10.90
CA PRO A 112 20.90 -0.23 10.94
C PRO A 112 21.38 -1.60 10.46
N LYS A 113 22.51 -1.63 9.75
CA LYS A 113 23.16 -2.88 9.33
C LYS A 113 24.51 -3.03 9.99
N ALA A 114 24.63 -4.05 10.84
CA ALA A 114 25.88 -4.40 11.50
C ALA A 114 26.98 -4.68 10.48
N GLY A 115 28.17 -4.13 10.72
CA GLY A 115 29.34 -4.30 9.84
C GLY A 115 29.46 -3.27 8.71
N THR A 116 28.70 -2.18 8.76
CA THR A 116 28.98 -0.97 7.97
C THR A 116 29.76 0.03 8.81
N ASP A 117 30.62 0.86 8.20
CA ASP A 117 31.56 1.74 8.92
C ASP A 117 30.88 2.67 9.95
N TYR A 118 29.64 3.08 9.66
CA TYR A 118 28.90 4.06 10.44
C TYR A 118 27.52 3.56 10.93
N GLU A 119 27.12 2.35 10.55
CA GLU A 119 25.85 1.71 10.98
C GLU A 119 24.60 2.59 10.84
N TYR A 120 24.58 3.44 9.81
CA TYR A 120 23.46 4.36 9.59
C TYR A 120 22.15 3.61 9.32
N PRO A 121 21.01 4.11 9.85
CA PRO A 121 19.70 3.50 9.64
C PRO A 121 19.13 3.85 8.25
N ILE A 122 19.73 3.30 7.20
CA ILE A 122 19.35 3.53 5.80
C ILE A 122 19.19 2.22 5.02
N HIS A 123 19.21 1.08 5.71
CA HIS A 123 19.23 -0.23 5.07
C HIS A 123 17.88 -0.94 5.18
N PHE A 124 17.60 -1.77 4.17
CA PHE A 124 16.51 -2.75 4.20
C PHE A 124 16.85 -3.90 5.15
N ASN A 125 15.83 -4.42 5.84
CA ASN A 125 15.94 -5.56 6.73
C ASN A 125 14.82 -6.57 6.45
N ASP A 126 15.13 -7.58 5.61
CA ASP A 126 14.16 -8.59 5.19
C ASP A 126 13.63 -9.43 6.36
N GLU A 127 14.42 -9.66 7.41
CA GLU A 127 13.97 -10.39 8.60
C GLU A 127 12.95 -9.57 9.40
N LEU A 128 13.17 -8.26 9.52
CA LEU A 128 12.22 -7.34 10.16
C LEU A 128 10.92 -7.25 9.35
N ASP A 129 11.03 -7.15 8.03
CA ASP A 129 9.88 -7.05 7.12
C ASP A 129 9.01 -8.31 7.20
N GLU A 130 9.62 -9.49 7.22
CA GLU A 130 8.90 -10.75 7.39
C GLU A 130 8.24 -10.87 8.77
N LYS A 131 8.90 -10.39 9.83
CA LYS A 131 8.29 -10.32 11.17
C LYS A 131 7.08 -9.38 11.19
N ARG A 132 7.16 -8.22 10.52
CA ARG A 132 6.04 -7.27 10.39
C ARG A 132 4.89 -7.89 9.62
N ARG A 133 5.17 -8.55 8.49
CA ARG A 133 4.17 -9.31 7.73
C ARG A 133 3.44 -10.31 8.62
N ARG A 134 4.17 -11.16 9.35
CA ARG A 134 3.57 -12.15 10.27
C ARG A 134 2.74 -11.51 11.36
N CYS A 135 3.17 -10.38 11.91
CA CYS A 135 2.41 -9.63 12.91
C CYS A 135 1.07 -9.15 12.34
N VAL A 136 1.08 -8.57 11.14
CA VAL A 136 -0.13 -8.09 10.43
C VAL A 136 -1.06 -9.25 10.10
N VAL A 137 -0.52 -10.35 9.54
CA VAL A 137 -1.32 -11.56 9.24
C VAL A 137 -1.97 -12.10 10.51
N ALA A 138 -1.20 -12.29 11.58
CA ALA A 138 -1.72 -12.81 12.85
C ALA A 138 -2.84 -11.92 13.42
N ALA A 139 -2.68 -10.60 13.35
CA ALA A 139 -3.69 -9.65 13.80
C ALA A 139 -4.96 -9.69 12.93
N LEU A 140 -4.83 -9.72 11.60
CA LEU A 140 -5.96 -9.84 10.68
C LEU A 140 -6.72 -11.15 10.86
N THR A 141 -6.00 -12.27 11.01
CA THR A 141 -6.61 -13.57 11.30
C THR A 141 -7.32 -13.57 12.64
N ALA A 142 -6.75 -12.93 13.68
CA ALA A 142 -7.42 -12.78 14.98
C ALA A 142 -8.70 -11.94 14.90
N MET A 143 -8.82 -11.03 13.92
CA MET A 143 -10.03 -10.26 13.64
C MET A 143 -11.03 -10.97 12.72
N GLY A 144 -10.73 -12.19 12.26
CA GLY A 144 -11.63 -13.02 11.46
C GLY A 144 -11.37 -13.02 9.96
N VAL A 145 -10.30 -12.37 9.48
CA VAL A 145 -9.89 -12.45 8.07
C VAL A 145 -9.16 -13.78 7.83
N THR A 146 -9.87 -14.74 7.24
CA THR A 146 -9.41 -16.13 7.11
C THR A 146 -8.33 -16.34 6.04
N ASP A 147 -8.28 -15.48 5.04
CA ASP A 147 -7.35 -15.54 3.91
C ASP A 147 -6.22 -14.48 4.00
N ALA A 148 -5.97 -13.97 5.21
CA ALA A 148 -4.96 -12.95 5.48
C ALA A 148 -3.56 -13.35 4.98
N GLU A 149 -3.15 -14.61 5.17
CA GLU A 149 -1.82 -15.09 4.75
C GLU A 149 -1.58 -14.89 3.24
N SER A 150 -2.59 -15.17 2.41
CA SER A 150 -2.50 -14.99 0.95
C SER A 150 -2.64 -13.54 0.48
N ARG A 151 -3.22 -12.66 1.31
CA ARG A 151 -3.50 -11.25 0.95
C ARG A 151 -2.41 -10.28 1.35
N VAL A 152 -1.68 -10.58 2.43
CA VAL A 152 -0.66 -9.68 2.97
C VAL A 152 0.67 -9.92 2.25
N VAL A 153 1.17 -8.87 1.59
CA VAL A 153 2.45 -8.88 0.87
C VAL A 153 3.38 -7.79 1.39
N VAL A 154 4.69 -8.02 1.31
CA VAL A 154 5.70 -7.01 1.60
C VAL A 154 6.11 -6.35 0.30
N ALA A 155 5.97 -5.04 0.19
CA ALA A 155 6.35 -4.29 -1.01
C ALA A 155 6.67 -2.83 -0.67
N PRO A 156 7.34 -2.08 -1.56
CA PRO A 156 7.38 -0.63 -1.46
C PRO A 156 5.97 -0.04 -1.46
N ALA A 157 5.75 1.03 -0.70
CA ALA A 157 4.50 1.78 -0.79
C ALA A 157 4.37 2.38 -2.20
N PHE A 158 3.24 2.15 -2.87
CA PHE A 158 2.96 2.67 -4.21
C PHE A 158 2.25 4.03 -4.18
N SER A 159 1.69 4.40 -3.03
CA SER A 159 1.18 5.74 -2.73
C SER A 159 2.18 6.46 -1.85
N GLU A 160 2.73 7.58 -2.33
CA GLU A 160 3.51 8.50 -1.50
C GLU A 160 2.56 9.26 -0.56
N GLY A 161 2.06 8.58 0.49
CA GLY A 161 1.46 9.23 1.65
C GLY A 161 2.57 9.83 2.54
N LEU A 162 2.34 11.02 3.08
CA LEU A 162 3.18 11.78 4.02
C LEU A 162 4.59 11.19 4.23
N MET A 163 5.59 11.78 3.56
CA MET A 163 7.00 11.41 3.66
C MET A 163 7.37 11.05 5.10
N SER A 164 7.99 9.88 5.28
CA SER A 164 8.32 9.24 6.57
C SER A 164 8.93 10.17 7.63
N SER A 165 9.56 11.28 7.24
CA SER A 165 10.09 12.31 8.15
C SER A 165 9.01 13.16 8.84
N GLU A 166 7.93 13.52 8.14
CA GLU A 166 6.83 14.33 8.67
C GLU A 166 5.96 13.51 9.64
N ALA A 167 5.65 12.26 9.27
CA ALA A 167 4.90 11.33 10.11
C ALA A 167 5.69 10.89 11.36
N ALA A 168 6.98 10.56 11.23
CA ALA A 168 7.82 10.24 12.38
C ALA A 168 7.98 11.45 13.32
N ALA A 169 8.14 12.65 12.78
CA ALA A 169 8.17 13.87 13.58
C ALA A 169 6.82 14.19 14.24
N ALA A 170 5.69 13.83 13.63
CA ALA A 170 4.36 13.97 14.23
C ALA A 170 4.14 12.97 15.37
N TYR A 171 4.52 11.69 15.18
CA TYR A 171 4.45 10.66 16.21
C TYR A 171 5.40 10.95 17.38
N GLN A 172 6.65 11.34 17.11
CA GLN A 172 7.58 11.77 18.15
C GLN A 172 7.05 12.99 18.91
N ARG A 173 6.46 13.98 18.22
CA ARG A 173 5.79 15.11 18.89
C ARG A 173 4.64 14.63 19.77
N GLY A 174 3.75 13.76 19.28
CA GLY A 174 2.65 13.20 20.06
C GLY A 174 3.11 12.41 21.30
N MET A 175 4.21 11.65 21.18
CA MET A 175 4.77 10.88 22.29
C MET A 175 5.51 11.76 23.31
N ASN A 176 6.15 12.86 22.86
CA ASN A 176 6.84 13.80 23.74
C ASN A 176 5.87 14.72 24.52
N TYR A 177 4.66 14.97 23.99
CA TYR A 177 3.59 15.65 24.73
C TYR A 177 2.80 14.72 25.67
N GLY A 178 2.91 13.39 25.52
CA GLY A 178 2.17 12.40 26.32
C GLY A 178 2.92 11.82 27.52
N ARG A 179 4.24 12.05 27.65
CA ARG A 179 5.07 11.40 28.68
C ARG A 179 5.91 12.39 29.49
N GLY A 180 5.26 13.43 30.01
CA GLY A 180 5.82 14.36 30.98
C GLY A 180 4.83 14.62 32.12
N TYR A 181 4.81 13.74 33.12
CA TYR A 181 4.07 13.93 34.36
C TYR A 181 4.79 14.99 35.21
N GLY A 182 4.15 16.13 35.48
CA GLY A 182 4.74 17.13 36.36
C GLY A 182 4.03 18.49 36.49
N GLY A 183 2.77 18.49 36.94
CA GLY A 183 2.24 19.60 37.76
C GLY A 183 1.27 20.57 37.08
N GLY A 184 0.03 20.57 37.56
CA GLY A 184 -0.92 21.66 37.27
C GLY A 184 -2.38 21.26 37.38
N TYR A 185 -2.88 21.11 38.60
CA TYR A 185 -4.31 21.13 38.88
C TYR A 185 -4.94 22.45 38.39
N GLY A 186 -6.11 22.37 37.76
CA GLY A 186 -7.02 23.50 37.50
C GLY A 186 -7.30 23.70 36.00
N GLY A 187 -8.52 23.75 35.51
CA GLY A 187 -9.81 23.80 36.15
C GLY A 187 -10.90 23.68 35.08
N PHE A 188 -12.02 23.14 35.51
CA PHE A 188 -13.26 22.96 34.79
C PHE A 188 -13.94 24.35 34.60
N GLY A 189 -14.34 24.70 33.38
CA GLY A 189 -15.46 25.64 33.15
C GLY A 189 -15.20 26.94 32.37
N GLY A 190 -16.13 27.23 31.44
CA GLY A 190 -16.45 28.55 30.89
C GLY A 190 -15.57 28.99 29.71
N GLY A 191 -16.06 29.32 28.51
CA GLY A 191 -17.39 29.82 28.17
C GLY A 191 -17.58 31.24 28.72
N PHE A 192 -17.63 32.21 27.80
CA PHE A 192 -18.12 33.59 28.00
C PHE A 192 -17.23 34.62 28.72
N GLY A 193 -17.15 35.83 28.14
CA GLY A 193 -16.96 37.07 28.90
C GLY A 193 -15.61 37.75 28.69
N GLY A 194 -15.64 38.93 28.08
CA GLY A 194 -14.47 39.80 27.96
C GLY A 194 -14.14 40.57 29.24
N GLY A 195 -13.15 41.45 29.10
CA GLY A 195 -12.93 42.58 30.01
C GLY A 195 -11.70 42.46 30.91
N PHE A 196 -10.85 43.47 30.77
CA PHE A 196 -10.09 44.12 31.85
C PHE A 196 -9.17 43.27 32.74
N GLY A 197 -7.87 43.59 32.71
CA GLY A 197 -7.06 43.50 33.93
C GLY A 197 -5.57 43.29 33.77
N GLY A 198 -4.82 44.39 33.63
CA GLY A 198 -3.67 44.65 34.50
C GLY A 198 -2.29 44.11 34.11
N GLY A 199 -1.31 45.02 34.12
CA GLY A 199 0.02 44.70 34.66
C GLY A 199 1.22 44.81 33.73
N PHE A 200 1.42 45.95 33.07
CA PHE A 200 2.77 46.38 32.67
C PHE A 200 3.49 46.93 33.91
N GLY A 201 4.63 46.36 34.31
CA GLY A 201 5.44 46.97 35.36
C GLY A 201 6.67 46.18 35.81
N GLY A 202 7.83 46.59 35.28
CA GLY A 202 9.13 46.62 35.98
C GLY A 202 9.97 45.33 35.95
N GLY A 203 11.28 45.36 35.73
CA GLY A 203 12.22 46.48 35.56
C GLY A 203 13.63 45.91 35.43
N PHE A 204 14.44 46.54 34.58
CA PHE A 204 15.89 46.36 34.50
C PHE A 204 16.53 47.32 35.52
N PHE A 205 17.35 46.79 36.42
CA PHE A 205 18.65 47.28 36.90
C PHE A 205 19.20 46.26 37.91
#